data_AF-A0A6I4HZA3-F1
#
_entry.id   AF-A0A6I4HZA3-F1
#
_cell.length_a   1.000
_cell.length_b   1.000
_cell.length_c   1.000
_cell.angle_alpha   90.00
_cell.angle_beta   90.00
_cell.angle_gamma   90.00
#
_symmetry.space_group_name_H-M   'P 1'
#
loop_
_entity.id
_entity.type
_entity.pdbx_description
1 polymer ?
#
loop_
_entity_poly.entity_id
_entity_poly.type
_entity_poly.pdbx_seq_one_letter_code
_entity_poly.pdbx_strand_id
1 'polypeptide(L)' 'MAATKHFKFINSKTGNTIFYYSYTAGGDAQHLKAELEKIKEQVAIQNGVFTGTIYWEEVVEKDNHI' A
#
# COMPACT_ATOMS: atom_id res chain seq x y z
N MET A 1 19.53 10.85 -4.56
CA MET A 1 18.89 10.34 -3.33
C MET A 1 17.66 9.56 -3.78
N ALA A 2 17.50 8.31 -3.35
CA ALA A 2 16.31 7.53 -3.71
C ALA A 2 15.09 8.09 -2.97
N ALA A 3 13.98 8.30 -3.66
CA ALA A 3 12.76 8.81 -3.06
C ALA A 3 12.01 7.67 -2.36
N THR A 4 11.64 7.83 -1.10
CA THR A 4 10.81 6.83 -0.42
C THR A 4 9.35 7.11 -0.72
N LYS A 5 8.62 6.09 -1.18
CA LYS A 5 7.16 6.12 -1.38
C LYS A 5 6.50 5.37 -0.23
N HIS A 6 5.39 5.90 0.24
CA HIS A 6 4.60 5.29 1.30
C HIS A 6 3.25 4.85 0.74
N PHE A 7 2.78 3.69 1.18
CA PHE A 7 1.53 3.08 0.76
C PHE A 7 0.73 2.63 1.97
N LYS A 8 -0.58 2.79 1.90
CA LYS A 8 -1.53 2.25 2.88
C LYS A 8 -2.41 1.21 2.20
N PHE A 9 -2.65 0.09 2.87
CA PHE A 9 -3.56 -0.96 2.43
C PHE A 9 -4.85 -0.84 3.24
N ILE A 10 -5.97 -0.77 2.53
CA ILE A 10 -7.27 -0.43 3.09
C ILE A 10 -8.24 -1.56 2.81
N ASN A 11 -9.02 -1.94 3.82
CA ASN A 11 -10.15 -2.84 3.64
C ASN A 11 -11.37 -2.04 3.14
N SER A 12 -11.82 -2.30 1.91
CA SER A 12 -12.96 -1.63 1.28
C SER A 12 -14.29 -1.89 1.99
N LYS A 13 -14.41 -2.94 2.80
CA LYS A 13 -15.62 -3.22 3.58
C LYS A 13 -15.75 -2.34 4.82
N THR A 14 -14.63 -1.92 5.40
CA THR A 14 -14.62 -1.18 6.67
C THR A 14 -14.08 0.24 6.54
N GLY A 15 -13.38 0.56 5.44
CA GLY A 15 -12.65 1.80 5.26
C GLY A 15 -11.35 1.90 6.07
N ASN A 16 -11.01 0.87 6.84
CA ASN A 16 -9.86 0.91 7.73
C ASN A 16 -8.56 0.62 7.00
N THR A 17 -7.53 1.40 7.32
CA THR A 17 -6.15 1.03 6.97
C THR A 17 -5.71 -0.12 7.86
N ILE A 18 -5.28 -1.21 7.23
CA ILE A 18 -4.89 -2.46 7.91
C ILE A 18 -3.39 -2.76 7.78
N PHE A 19 -2.68 -2.03 6.92
CA PHE A 19 -1.23 -2.14 6.79
C PHE A 19 -0.62 -0.89 6.15
N TYR A 20 0.62 -0.57 6.53
CA TYR A 20 1.43 0.48 5.90
C TYR A 20 2.71 -0.13 5.35
N TYR A 21 3.10 0.31 4.16
CA TYR A 21 4.29 -0.16 3.47
C TYR A 21 5.11 1.01 2.95
N SER A 22 6.43 0.96 3.12
CA SER A 22 7.35 1.97 2.60
C SER A 22 8.29 1.31 1.61
N TYR A 23 8.35 1.87 0.40
CA TYR A 23 9.20 1.40 -0.69
C TYR A 23 10.24 2.46 -1.01
N THR A 24 11.52 2.11 -0.92
CA THR A 24 12.58 3.02 -1.38
C THR A 24 12.65 2.93 -2.88
N ALA A 25 12.20 3.98 -3.59
CA ALA A 25 12.10 3.99 -5.04
C ALA A 25 13.50 4.00 -5.66
N GLY A 26 13.96 2.81 -6.05
CA GLY A 26 15.14 2.58 -6.87
C GLY A 26 14.86 1.72 -8.11
N GLY A 27 13.60 1.38 -8.37
CA GLY A 27 13.21 0.39 -9.38
C GLY A 27 11.99 0.75 -10.23
N ASP A 28 11.80 -0.01 -11.29
CA ASP A 28 10.74 0.09 -12.30
C ASP A 28 9.33 -0.05 -11.70
N ALA A 29 8.37 0.71 -12.25
CA ALA A 29 6.99 0.77 -11.77
C ALA A 29 6.27 -0.60 -11.84
N GLN A 30 6.66 -1.47 -12.77
CA GLN A 30 6.09 -2.82 -12.85
C GLN A 30 6.50 -3.68 -11.64
N HIS A 31 7.74 -3.56 -11.19
CA HIS A 31 8.25 -4.28 -10.02
C HIS A 31 7.54 -3.82 -8.75
N LEU A 32 7.37 -2.50 -8.59
CA LEU A 32 6.63 -1.94 -7.46
C LEU A 32 5.18 -2.48 -7.41
N LYS A 33 4.48 -2.51 -8.55
CA LYS A 33 3.11 -3.03 -8.58
C LYS A 33 3.05 -4.51 -8.20
N ALA A 34 3.95 -5.33 -8.72
CA ALA A 34 4.00 -6.75 -8.39
C ALA A 34 4.28 -6.98 -6.89
N GLU A 35 5.15 -6.17 -6.30
CA GLU A 35 5.44 -6.22 -4.86
C GLU A 35 4.24 -5.83 -4.00
N LEU A 36 3.55 -4.75 -4.36
CA LEU A 36 2.33 -4.31 -3.68
C LEU A 36 1.22 -5.37 -3.73
N GLU A 37 1.05 -6.06 -4.86
CA GLU A 37 0.07 -7.15 -4.98
C GLU A 37 0.44 -8.35 -4.10
N LYS A 38 1.73 -8.71 -4.03
CA LYS A 38 2.21 -9.76 -3.11
C LYS A 38 1.98 -9.39 -1.65
N ILE A 39 2.22 -8.13 -1.27
CA ILE A 39 1.94 -7.63 0.09
C ILE A 39 0.45 -7.67 0.37
N LYS A 40 -0.40 -7.29 -0.59
CA LYS A 40 -1.86 -7.35 -0.47
C LYS A 40 -2.34 -8.75 -0.08
N GLU A 41 -1.82 -9.78 -0.74
CA GLU A 41 -2.13 -11.18 -0.44
C GLU A 41 -1.71 -11.56 0.99
N GLN A 42 -0.50 -11.16 1.41
CA GLN A 42 -0.01 -11.43 2.76
C GLN A 42 -0.88 -10.74 3.83
N VAL A 43 -1.22 -9.47 3.61
CA VAL A 43 -2.09 -8.69 4.50
C VAL A 43 -3.48 -9.33 4.57
N ALA A 44 -4.02 -9.82 3.45
CA ALA A 44 -5.30 -10.53 3.42
C ALA A 44 -5.28 -11.77 4.32
N ILE A 45 -4.25 -12.61 4.18
CA ILE A 45 -4.08 -13.83 4.97
C ILE A 45 -3.92 -13.50 6.45
N GLN A 46 -3.06 -12.53 6.79
CA GLN A 46 -2.80 -12.13 8.18
C GLN A 46 -4.03 -11.56 8.88
N ASN A 47 -4.89 -10.86 8.15
CA ASN A 47 -6.11 -10.27 8.70
C ASN A 47 -7.35 -11.18 8.57
N GLY A 48 -7.21 -12.35 7.95
CA GLY A 48 -8.34 -13.27 7.72
C GLY A 48 -9.43 -12.68 6.83
N VAL A 49 -9.06 -11.80 5.88
CA VAL A 49 -10.01 -11.13 4.97
C VAL A 49 -9.79 -11.58 3.53
N PHE A 50 -10.81 -11.40 2.69
CA PHE A 50 -10.69 -11.70 1.27
C PHE A 50 -9.77 -10.69 0.58
N THR A 51 -8.80 -11.16 -0.20
CA THR A 51 -7.84 -10.28 -0.90
C THR A 51 -8.52 -9.24 -1.80
N GLY A 52 -9.65 -9.59 -2.42
CA GLY A 52 -10.42 -8.66 -3.25
C GLY A 52 -11.14 -7.54 -2.47
N THR A 53 -11.15 -7.60 -1.13
CA THR A 53 -11.60 -6.47 -0.30
C THR A 53 -10.47 -5.54 0.10
N ILE A 54 -9.23 -5.77 -0.36
CA ILE A 54 -8.10 -4.89 -0.06
C ILE A 54 -7.71 -4.11 -1.31
N TYR A 55 -7.45 -2.82 -1.14
CA TYR A 55 -6.79 -1.98 -2.13
C TYR A 55 -5.65 -1.20 -1.45
N TRP A 56 -4.75 -0.63 -2.24
CA TRP A 56 -3.68 0.21 -1.73
C TRP A 56 -3.73 1.60 -2.36
N GLU A 57 -3.30 2.60 -1.60
CA GLU A 57 -3.16 3.98 -2.04
C GLU A 57 -1.77 4.49 -1.69
N GLU A 58 -1.17 5.27 -2.59
CA GLU A 58 0.06 6.01 -2.28
C GLU A 58 -0.28 7.16 -1.31
N VAL A 59 0.47 7.25 -0.21
CA VAL A 59 0.39 8.36 0.73
C VAL A 59 1.18 9.51 0.13
N VAL A 60 0.47 10.35 -0.62
CA VAL A 60 1.00 11.63 -1.06
C VAL A 60 0.81 12.59 0.10
N GLU A 61 1.90 13.00 0.74
CA GLU A 61 1.87 14.15 1.65
C GLU A 61 1.41 15.36 0.83
N LYS A 62 0.12 15.67 0.90
CA LYS A 62 -0.37 16.99 0.54
C LYS A 62 0.11 17.89 1.67
N ASP A 63 1.19 18.62 1.42
CA ASP A 63 1.57 19.78 2.20
C ASP A 63 0.33 20.68 2.29
N ASN A 64 -0.37 20.62 3.42
CA ASN A 64 -1.51 21.47 3.72
C ASN A 64 -1.07 22.48 4.77
N HIS A 65 -0.05 23.27 4.42
CA HIS A 65 0.16 24.57 5.03
C HIS A 65 -0.91 25.52 4.49
N ILE A 66 -1.98 25.69 5.26
CA ILE A 66 -2.85 26.87 5.21
C ILE A 66 -2.56 27.68 6.46
#